data_AF-A0A7C1Q0J0-F1
#
_entry.id   AF-A0A7C1Q0J0-F1
#
_cell.length_a   1.000
_cell.length_b   1.000
_cell.length_c   1.000
_cell.angle_alpha   90.00
_cell.angle_beta   90.00
_cell.angle_gamma   90.00
#
_symmetry.space_group_name_H-M   'P 1'
#
loop_
_entity.id
_entity.type
_entity.pdbx_description
1 polymer ?
#
loop_
_entity_poly.entity_id
_entity_poly.type
_entity_poly.pdbx_seq_one_letter_code
_entity_poly.pdbx_strand_id
1 'polypeptide(L)' 'PCLLKTAFDTFKEGTIAERAELQLIPDPLSLKCKSCDTCFEVDRIVFKCTNCGSLNVEVRNGGELILERLEMECPDD' A
#
# COMPACT_ATOMS: atom_id res chain seq x y z
N PRO A 1 7.00 -4.96 5.02
CA PRO A 1 7.85 -3.90 4.42
C PRO A 1 9.31 -4.33 4.20
N CYS A 2 10.02 -4.81 5.22
CA CYS A 2 11.47 -5.09 5.12
C CYS A 2 11.83 -6.17 4.07
N LEU A 3 11.09 -7.28 4.03
CA LEU A 3 11.37 -8.38 3.08
C LEU A 3 11.26 -7.95 1.62
N LEU A 4 10.27 -7.12 1.28
CA LEU A 4 10.09 -6.62 -0.08
C LEU A 4 11.27 -5.73 -0.50
N LYS A 5 11.70 -4.84 0.39
CA LYS A 5 12.87 -3.98 0.15
C LYS A 5 14.14 -4.80 -0.05
N THR A 6 14.40 -5.78 0.83
CA THR A 6 15.55 -6.67 0.71
C THR A 6 15.53 -7.47 -0.60
N ALA A 7 14.38 -7.99 -1.00
CA ALA A 7 14.24 -8.72 -2.27
C ALA A 7 14.53 -7.79 -3.45
N PHE A 8 13.95 -6.59 -3.49
CA PHE A 8 14.20 -5.61 -4.53
C PHE A 8 15.70 -5.26 -4.63
N ASP A 9 16.34 -4.98 -3.49
CA ASP A 9 17.76 -4.64 -3.41
C ASP A 9 18.66 -5.80 -3.88
N THR A 10 18.26 -7.05 -3.62
CA THR A 10 19.01 -8.24 -4.05
C THR A 10 18.88 -8.48 -5.57
N PHE A 11 17.67 -8.32 -6.13
CA PHE A 11 17.40 -8.63 -7.54
C PHE A 11 17.83 -7.53 -8.51
N LYS A 12 18.04 -6.30 -8.05
CA LYS A 12 18.49 -5.19 -8.90
C LYS A 12 20.00 -5.21 -9.18
N GLU A 13 20.81 -5.91 -8.39
CA GLU A 13 22.26 -5.97 -8.56
C GLU A 13 22.64 -6.52 -9.95
N GLY A 14 23.55 -5.83 -10.65
CA GLY A 14 23.99 -6.22 -12.00
C GLY A 14 22.95 -6.03 -13.10
N THR A 15 21.85 -5.32 -12.83
CA THR A 15 20.82 -4.98 -13.82
C THR A 15 20.88 -3.49 -14.21
N ILE A 16 20.12 -3.09 -15.23
CA ILE A 16 19.92 -1.66 -15.54
C ILE A 16 19.35 -0.85 -14.36
N ALA A 17 18.70 -1.54 -13.41
CA ALA A 17 18.10 -0.93 -12.23
C ALA A 17 19.03 -0.94 -11.00
N GLU A 18 20.32 -1.26 -11.14
CA GLU A 18 21.26 -1.37 -10.02
C GLU A 18 21.31 -0.13 -9.12
N ARG A 19 21.04 1.06 -9.67
CA ARG A 19 20.98 2.32 -8.92
C ARG A 19 19.55 2.78 -8.58
N ALA A 20 18.52 2.04 -8.98
CA ALA A 20 17.12 2.39 -8.73
C ALA A 20 16.78 2.37 -7.24
N GLU A 21 15.94 3.29 -6.78
CA GLU A 21 15.49 3.33 -5.39
C GLU A 21 14.03 2.88 -5.28
N LEU A 22 13.73 2.01 -4.31
CA LEU A 22 12.36 1.61 -4.00
C LEU A 22 11.82 2.45 -2.85
N GLN A 23 10.84 3.30 -3.14
CA GLN A 23 10.07 4.04 -2.15
C GLN A 23 8.73 3.32 -1.88
N LEU A 24 8.52 2.91 -0.64
CA LEU A 24 7.22 2.35 -0.20
C LEU A 24 6.39 3.46 0.43
N ILE A 25 5.19 3.67 -0.09
CA ILE A 25 4.22 4.64 0.42
C ILE A 25 3.12 3.83 1.13
N PRO A 26 3.05 3.87 2.48
CA PRO A 26 1.98 3.21 3.20
C PRO A 26 0.66 3.91 2.92
N ASP A 27 -0.35 3.15 2.49
CA ASP A 27 -1.73 3.64 2.36
C ASP A 27 -2.56 3.05 3.51
N PRO A 28 -3.19 3.87 4.38
CA PRO A 28 -3.99 3.36 5.48
C PRO A 28 -5.17 2.52 4.99
N LEU A 29 -5.49 1.47 5.75
CA LEU A 29 -6.64 0.61 5.44
C LEU A 29 -7.93 1.42 5.65
N SER A 30 -8.64 1.70 4.57
CA SER A 30 -9.94 2.36 4.61
C SER A 30 -11.04 1.32 4.65
N LEU A 31 -11.93 1.44 5.63
CA LEU A 31 -13.09 0.57 5.80
C LEU A 31 -14.38 1.36 5.60
N LYS A 32 -15.41 0.70 5.06
CA LYS A 32 -16.78 1.20 5.03
C LYS A 32 -17.71 0.28 5.80
N CYS A 33 -18.46 0.83 6.75
CA CYS A 33 -19.53 0.07 7.41
C CYS A 33 -20.77 -0.04 6.51
N LYS A 34 -21.26 -1.27 6.30
CA LYS A 34 -22.50 -1.52 5.56
C LYS A 34 -23.77 -1.30 6.38
N SER A 35 -23.65 -1.13 7.70
CA SER A 35 -24.79 -0.91 8.60
C SER A 35 -25.15 0.56 8.79
N CYS A 36 -24.17 1.47 8.74
CA CYS A 36 -24.38 2.90 8.97
C CYS A 36 -23.66 3.80 7.95
N ASP A 37 -23.14 3.22 6.87
CA ASP A 37 -22.41 3.91 5.79
C ASP A 37 -21.19 4.74 6.21
N THR A 38 -20.73 4.62 7.45
CA THR A 38 -19.55 5.35 7.94
C THR A 38 -18.27 4.80 7.29
N CYS A 39 -17.48 5.68 6.69
CA CYS A 39 -16.12 5.40 6.23
C CYS A 39 -15.12 5.80 7.32
N PHE A 40 -14.13 4.96 7.58
CA PHE A 40 -13.12 5.21 8.59
C PHE A 40 -11.82 4.46 8.26
N GLU A 41 -10.69 5.03 8.66
CA GLU A 41 -9.37 4.43 8.52
C GLU A 41 -9.00 3.65 9.79
N VAL A 42 -8.25 2.56 9.62
CA VAL A 42 -7.74 1.78 10.75
C VAL A 42 -6.26 1.43 10.57
N ASP A 43 -5.46 1.69 11.60
CA ASP A 43 -4.04 1.29 11.63
C ASP A 43 -3.83 -0.19 12.01
N ARG A 44 -4.88 -0.83 12.52
CA ARG A 44 -4.87 -2.24 12.92
C ARG A 44 -6.12 -2.92 12.37
N ILE A 45 -6.01 -4.20 12.05
CA ILE A 45 -7.11 -5.02 11.51
C ILE A 45 -8.18 -5.22 12.60
N VAL A 46 -8.98 -4.19 12.84
CA VAL A 46 -10.13 -4.20 13.72
C VAL A 46 -11.35 -3.97 12.83
N PHE A 47 -11.99 -5.06 12.42
CA PHE A 47 -13.19 -5.04 11.58
C PHE A 47 -14.44 -4.69 12.39
N LYS A 48 -14.41 -3.55 13.08
CA LYS A 48 -15.53 -3.03 13.88
C LYS A 48 -15.71 -1.55 13.59
N CYS A 49 -16.93 -1.16 13.23
CA CYS A 49 -17.27 0.23 13.01
C CYS A 49 -17.14 1.05 14.29
N THR A 50 -16.39 2.16 14.22
CA THR A 50 -16.19 3.10 15.33
C THR A 50 -17.45 3.90 15.69
N ASN A 51 -18.39 4.01 14.76
CA ASN A 51 -19.64 4.77 14.94
C ASN A 51 -20.77 3.91 15.53
N CYS A 52 -21.11 2.79 14.89
CA CYS A 52 -22.26 1.96 15.31
C CYS A 52 -21.87 0.65 16.02
N GLY A 53 -20.58 0.31 16.06
CA GLY A 53 -20.12 -0.96 16.65
C GLY A 53 -20.38 -2.22 15.82
N SER A 54 -20.99 -2.09 14.63
CA SER A 54 -21.24 -3.21 13.72
C SER A 54 -19.94 -3.84 13.21
N LEU A 55 -19.96 -5.16 13.02
CA LEU A 55 -18.88 -5.92 12.38
C LEU A 55 -19.05 -6.04 10.85
N ASN A 56 -20.18 -5.55 10.33
CA ASN A 56 -20.47 -5.58 8.89
C ASN A 56 -19.73 -4.44 8.19
N VAL A 57 -18.42 -4.61 8.00
CA VAL A 57 -17.52 -3.64 7.38
C VAL A 57 -16.85 -4.26 6.15
N GLU A 58 -16.65 -3.47 5.09
CA GLU A 58 -15.91 -3.85 3.89
C GLU A 58 -14.61 -3.05 3.79
N VAL A 59 -13.56 -3.67 3.26
CA VAL A 59 -12.33 -2.97 2.88
C VAL A 59 -12.60 -2.18 1.60
N ARG A 60 -12.33 -0.88 1.65
CA ARG A 60 -12.42 0.04 0.51
C ARG A 60 -11.08 0.27 -0.15
N ASN A 61 -10.01 0.39 0.65
CA ASN A 61 -8.67 0.70 0.15
C ASN A 61 -7.57 0.24 1.14
N GLY A 62 -6.31 0.19 0.71
CA GLY A 62 -5.14 -0.09 1.58
C GLY A 62 -4.79 -1.57 1.77
N GLY A 63 -5.30 -2.46 0.90
CA GLY A 63 -5.00 -3.90 0.91
C GLY A 63 -4.09 -4.39 -0.23
N GLU A 64 -3.67 -3.49 -1.11
CA GLU A 64 -3.02 -3.82 -2.37
C GLU A 64 -1.61 -3.23 -2.42
N LEU A 65 -0.73 -3.84 -3.22
CA LEU A 65 0.58 -3.30 -3.56
C LEU A 65 0.55 -2.90 -5.04
N ILE A 66 0.68 -1.60 -5.32
CA ILE A 66 0.55 -1.03 -6.67
C ILE A 66 1.79 -0.20 -6.98
N LEU A 67 2.25 -0.23 -8.23
CA LEU A 67 3.28 0.69 -8.73
C LEU A 67 2.63 2.07 -8.98
N GLU A 68 2.83 3.01 -8.06
CA GLU A 68 2.27 4.36 -8.18
C GLU A 68 3.00 5.18 -9.26
N ARG A 69 4.33 5.13 -9.24
CA ARG A 69 5.18 5.95 -10.11
C ARG A 69 6.47 5.22 -10.46
N LEU A 70 6.96 5.46 -11.67
CA LEU A 70 8.28 5.04 -12.14
C LEU A 70 8.96 6.26 -12.79
N GLU A 71 10.19 6.53 -12.37
CA GLU A 71 11.04 7.55 -12.96
C GLU A 71 12.29 6.87 -13.53
N MET A 72 12.72 7.31 -14.71
CA MET A 72 13.86 6.72 -15.41
C MET A 72 14.60 7.79 -16.21
N GLU A 73 15.91 7.63 -16.32
CA GLU A 73 16.73 8.45 -17.21
C GLU A 73 16.51 7.95 -18.64
N CYS A 74 16.06 8.84 -19.52
CA CYS A 74 16.06 8.59 -20.95
C CYS A 74 17.40 9.05 -21.51
N PRO A 75 18.08 8.26 -22.36
CA PRO A 75 19.26 8.74 -23.05
C PRO A 75 18.90 9.96 -23.91
N ASP A 76 19.67 11.03 -23.79
CA ASP A 76 19.61 12.18 -24.70
C ASP A 76 20.10 11.74 -26.10
N ASP A 77 19.33 12.04 -27.14
CA ASP A 77 19.79 12.01 -28.55
C ASP A 77 20.72 13.21 -28.82
#